data_AF-A0A6M0ENK3-F1
#
_entry.id   AF-A0A6M0ENK3-F1
#
_cell.length_a   1.000
_cell.length_b   1.000
_cell.length_c   1.000
_cell.angle_alpha   90.00
_cell.angle_beta   90.00
_cell.angle_gamma   90.00
#
_symmetry.space_group_name_H-M   'P 1'
#
loop_
_entity.id
_entity.type
_entity.pdbx_description
1 polymer ?
#
loop_
_entity_poly.entity_id
_entity_poly.type
_entity_poly.pdbx_seq_one_letter_code
_entity_poly.pdbx_strand_id
1 'polypeptide(L)'
;MLEDVTKRLRYFTYQFMEEPDFTDEQNYHLDRRHRHNRLLHTPGIAEGLEVKKTDAKKVKVSPGTAIDSNGQEIVQPEEYSLDLSNGTTYPPNSEVNITIKYNEKLSDRQDPEKENTETRITEEPSIEATTETPPTDGTVIRLAKFKLDQNGNVPGIVGAQFDGGFRQGVGSVLADNAVSISKLKKELRIDESTTLGPGATHNVLAFETSRDKPNSAFLLVYAYSITDGARFRWEQAYETQGGSVRQIVTFRSETGQTIEIVYKIYAVLEN
;
A
#
# COMPACT_ATOMS: atom_id res chain seq x y z
N MET A 1 17.83 13.83 -7.32
CA MET A 1 16.61 13.93 -8.15
C MET A 1 17.05 14.40 -9.52
N LEU A 2 16.73 13.65 -10.60
CA LEU A 2 16.88 14.16 -11.96
C LEU A 2 16.05 15.43 -12.10
N GLU A 3 16.58 16.45 -12.77
CA GLU A 3 15.80 17.66 -13.05
C GLU A 3 14.59 17.34 -13.91
N ASP A 4 13.46 17.99 -13.62
CA ASP A 4 12.23 17.83 -14.39
C ASP A 4 12.46 18.30 -15.83
N VAL A 5 12.45 17.36 -16.77
CA VAL A 5 12.70 17.65 -18.18
C VAL A 5 11.47 18.33 -18.80
N THR A 6 11.66 19.52 -19.37
CA THR A 6 10.57 20.34 -19.98
C THR A 6 10.59 20.34 -21.51
N LYS A 7 11.61 19.73 -22.13
CA LYS A 7 11.77 19.63 -23.58
C LYS A 7 11.85 18.16 -24.00
N ARG A 8 11.44 17.85 -25.22
CA ARG A 8 11.63 16.53 -25.84
C ARG A 8 12.26 16.71 -27.21
N LEU A 9 13.04 15.73 -27.64
CA LEU A 9 13.65 15.79 -28.95
C LEU A 9 12.57 15.76 -30.04
N ARG A 10 12.73 16.60 -31.06
CA ARG A 10 11.89 16.61 -32.25
C ARG A 10 12.74 16.19 -33.44
N TYR A 11 12.54 14.96 -33.89
CA TYR A 11 13.17 14.44 -35.10
C TYR A 11 12.68 15.19 -36.36
N PHE A 12 13.60 15.43 -37.30
CA PHE A 12 13.28 15.92 -38.64
C PHE A 12 14.13 15.27 -39.72
N THR A 13 13.67 15.36 -40.97
CA THR A 13 14.33 14.69 -42.10
C THR A 13 15.74 15.22 -42.29
N TYR A 14 16.70 14.30 -42.47
CA TYR A 14 18.13 14.58 -42.63
C TYR A 14 18.79 15.23 -41.41
N GLN A 15 18.19 15.11 -40.23
CA GLN A 15 18.83 15.51 -38.98
C GLN A 15 20.07 14.65 -38.73
N PHE A 16 21.21 15.32 -38.52
CA PHE A 16 22.40 14.71 -37.95
C PHE A 16 22.23 14.69 -36.42
N MET A 17 22.50 13.55 -35.81
CA MET A 17 22.28 13.30 -34.38
C MET A 17 23.62 13.18 -33.67
N GLU A 18 23.74 13.82 -32.51
CA GLU A 18 24.93 13.77 -31.66
C GLU A 18 24.63 13.06 -30.33
N GLU A 19 25.67 12.74 -29.56
CA GLU A 19 25.54 12.11 -28.23
C GLU A 19 24.53 12.82 -27.32
N PRO A 20 24.52 14.17 -27.21
CA PRO A 20 23.54 14.87 -26.39
C PRO A 20 22.08 14.63 -26.80
N ASP A 21 21.80 14.44 -28.10
CA ASP A 21 20.44 14.17 -28.56
C ASP A 21 19.91 12.81 -28.03
N PHE A 22 20.78 11.80 -27.96
CA PHE A 22 20.43 10.48 -27.41
C PHE A 22 20.32 10.51 -25.89
N THR A 23 21.23 11.22 -25.23
CA THR A 23 21.21 11.42 -23.78
C THR A 23 19.94 12.17 -23.35
N ASP A 24 19.55 13.22 -24.07
CA ASP A 24 18.32 13.97 -23.82
C ASP A 24 17.06 13.12 -24.03
N GLU A 25 17.02 12.29 -25.08
CA GLU A 25 15.91 11.37 -25.32
C GLU A 25 15.78 10.34 -24.18
N GLN A 26 16.90 9.74 -23.73
CA GLN A 26 16.88 8.80 -22.61
C GLN A 26 16.42 9.46 -21.30
N ASN A 27 16.97 10.63 -20.99
CA ASN A 27 16.60 11.40 -19.80
C ASN A 27 15.12 11.80 -19.80
N TYR A 28 14.56 12.15 -20.97
CA TYR A 28 13.14 12.47 -21.09
C TYR A 28 12.25 11.28 -20.68
N HIS A 29 12.56 10.06 -21.13
CA HIS A 29 11.77 8.88 -20.77
C HIS A 29 11.95 8.48 -19.29
N LEU A 30 13.17 8.56 -18.76
CA LEU A 30 13.44 8.34 -17.34
C LEU A 30 12.64 9.31 -16.46
N ASP A 31 12.64 10.60 -16.80
CA ASP A 31 11.84 11.62 -16.10
C ASP A 31 10.34 11.31 -16.15
N ARG A 32 9.78 10.94 -17.31
CA ARG A 32 8.34 10.59 -17.41
C ARG A 32 7.97 9.39 -16.53
N ARG A 33 8.81 8.35 -16.51
CA ARG A 33 8.61 7.15 -15.68
C ARG A 33 8.74 7.46 -14.19
N HIS A 34 9.84 8.10 -13.77
CA HIS A 34 10.06 8.44 -12.37
C HIS A 34 8.98 9.39 -11.84
N ARG A 35 8.53 10.35 -12.66
CA ARG A 35 7.45 11.26 -12.28
C ARG A 35 6.11 10.55 -12.14
N HIS A 36 5.77 9.62 -13.05
CA HIS A 36 4.58 8.79 -12.92
C HIS A 36 4.61 8.02 -11.59
N ASN A 37 5.71 7.33 -11.33
CA ASN A 37 5.91 6.53 -10.12
C ASN A 37 5.84 7.40 -8.86
N ARG A 38 6.59 8.51 -8.80
CA ARG A 38 6.64 9.38 -7.62
C ARG A 38 5.33 10.11 -7.32
N LEU A 39 4.56 10.49 -8.35
CA LEU A 39 3.32 11.26 -8.17
C LEU A 39 2.08 10.39 -7.96
N LEU A 40 2.06 9.17 -8.51
CA LEU A 40 0.89 8.31 -8.49
C LEU A 40 1.05 7.08 -7.59
N HIS A 41 2.24 6.84 -7.03
CA HIS A 41 2.52 5.74 -6.13
C HIS A 41 3.25 6.17 -4.87
N THR A 42 3.07 5.41 -3.78
CA THR A 42 3.88 5.56 -2.58
C THR A 42 5.09 4.62 -2.65
N PRO A 43 6.26 4.98 -2.09
CA PRO A 43 7.44 4.11 -2.14
C PRO A 43 7.17 2.77 -1.48
N GLY A 44 7.67 1.68 -2.06
CA GLY A 44 7.47 0.33 -1.53
C GLY A 44 7.67 -0.78 -2.56
N ILE A 45 7.44 -2.00 -2.11
CA ILE A 45 7.53 -3.26 -2.86
C ILE A 45 6.30 -3.38 -3.76
N ALA A 46 6.52 -3.51 -5.07
CA ALA A 46 5.47 -3.75 -6.05
C ALA A 46 5.18 -5.24 -6.21
N GLU A 47 6.23 -6.07 -6.26
CA GLU A 47 6.13 -7.53 -6.35
C GLU A 47 7.38 -8.21 -5.80
N GLY A 48 7.25 -9.48 -5.43
CA GLY A 48 8.39 -10.33 -5.03
C GLY A 48 9.14 -9.78 -3.82
N LEU A 49 10.48 -9.89 -3.81
CA LEU A 49 11.37 -9.41 -2.73
C LEU A 49 11.06 -10.02 -1.34
N GLU A 50 10.55 -11.25 -1.30
CA GLU A 50 10.37 -12.01 -0.07
C GLU A 50 11.73 -12.34 0.57
N VAL A 51 11.87 -12.04 1.85
CA VAL A 51 13.02 -12.48 2.63
C VAL A 51 12.71 -13.83 3.29
N LYS A 52 13.54 -14.85 3.01
CA LYS A 52 13.39 -16.20 3.56
C LYS A 52 14.66 -16.67 4.22
N LYS A 53 14.55 -17.37 5.36
CA LYS A 53 15.68 -18.05 6.00
C LYS A 53 16.19 -19.18 5.09
N THR A 54 17.49 -19.25 4.87
CA THR A 54 18.13 -20.35 4.13
C THR A 54 19.00 -21.23 5.01
N ASP A 55 19.60 -20.65 6.06
CA ASP A 55 20.44 -21.34 7.03
C ASP A 55 20.41 -20.61 8.39
N ALA A 56 21.14 -21.11 9.39
CA ALA A 56 21.24 -20.54 10.73
C ALA A 56 21.60 -19.05 10.70
N LYS A 57 22.53 -18.62 9.86
CA LYS A 57 22.97 -17.21 9.75
C LYS A 57 22.84 -16.65 8.34
N LYS A 58 21.90 -17.18 7.55
CA LYS A 58 21.72 -16.76 6.16
C LYS A 58 20.25 -16.57 5.82
N VAL A 59 20.00 -15.53 5.04
CA VAL A 59 18.70 -15.26 4.42
C VAL A 59 18.89 -15.04 2.94
N LYS A 60 17.81 -15.21 2.18
CA LYS A 60 17.75 -14.81 0.77
C LYS A 60 16.58 -13.87 0.53
N VAL A 61 16.75 -13.00 -0.45
CA VAL A 61 15.72 -12.16 -1.04
C VAL A 61 15.35 -12.76 -2.40
N SER A 62 14.07 -13.03 -2.64
CA SER A 62 13.60 -13.49 -3.95
C SER A 62 13.66 -12.36 -5.00
N PRO A 63 13.61 -12.68 -6.30
CA PRO A 63 13.42 -11.68 -7.33
C PRO A 63 12.18 -10.82 -7.09
N GLY A 64 12.21 -9.58 -7.57
CA GLY A 64 11.07 -8.69 -7.51
C GLY A 64 11.42 -7.25 -7.78
N THR A 65 10.41 -6.39 -7.58
CA THR A 65 10.46 -4.99 -7.96
C THR A 65 9.96 -4.11 -6.82
N ALA A 66 10.66 -3.00 -6.58
CA ALA A 66 10.24 -1.94 -5.67
C ALA A 66 10.34 -0.57 -6.33
N ILE A 67 9.75 0.45 -5.70
CA ILE A 67 9.79 1.85 -6.12
C ILE A 67 10.26 2.69 -4.93
N ASP A 68 11.24 3.56 -5.14
CA ASP A 68 11.74 4.48 -4.11
C ASP A 68 10.98 5.83 -4.07
N SER A 69 11.35 6.72 -3.16
CA SER A 69 10.77 8.06 -3.02
C SER A 69 11.06 9.02 -4.17
N ASN A 70 12.05 8.72 -5.01
CA ASN A 70 12.33 9.49 -6.22
C ASN A 70 11.53 8.98 -7.45
N GLY A 71 10.86 7.82 -7.31
CA GLY A 71 10.14 7.13 -8.38
C GLY A 71 11.01 6.16 -9.19
N GLN A 72 12.22 5.87 -8.71
CA GLN A 72 13.15 4.95 -9.34
C GLN A 72 12.66 3.51 -9.12
N GLU A 73 12.65 2.73 -10.19
CA GLU A 73 12.32 1.31 -10.15
C GLU A 73 13.55 0.53 -9.71
N ILE A 74 13.39 -0.25 -8.65
CA ILE A 74 14.44 -1.10 -8.07
C ILE A 74 14.11 -2.52 -8.48
N VAL A 75 14.85 -3.05 -9.46
CA VAL A 75 14.62 -4.39 -10.01
C VAL A 75 15.70 -5.32 -9.51
N GLN A 76 15.31 -6.36 -8.77
CA GLN A 76 16.17 -7.47 -8.41
C GLN A 76 15.75 -8.70 -9.24
N PRO A 77 16.48 -9.04 -10.31
CA PRO A 77 16.05 -10.11 -11.23
C PRO A 77 16.32 -11.52 -10.70
N GLU A 78 17.26 -11.68 -9.78
CA GLU A 78 17.73 -12.98 -9.28
C GLU A 78 17.66 -13.07 -7.75
N GLU A 79 17.74 -14.29 -7.21
CA GLU A 79 17.81 -14.46 -5.76
C GLU A 79 19.11 -13.85 -5.20
N TYR A 80 18.98 -13.01 -4.16
CA TYR A 80 20.12 -12.39 -3.49
C TYR A 80 20.32 -12.99 -2.10
N SER A 81 21.51 -13.53 -1.82
CA SER A 81 21.83 -14.14 -0.51
C SER A 81 22.59 -13.18 0.39
N LEU A 82 22.14 -13.07 1.63
CA LEU A 82 22.80 -12.28 2.67
C LEU A 82 23.40 -13.21 3.73
N ASP A 83 24.67 -12.97 4.06
CA ASP A 83 25.36 -13.62 5.16
C ASP A 83 25.34 -12.74 6.41
N LEU A 84 24.84 -13.29 7.51
CA LEU A 84 24.74 -12.66 8.82
C LEU A 84 25.73 -13.29 9.82
N SER A 85 26.77 -13.98 9.34
CA SER A 85 27.75 -14.68 10.16
C SER A 85 28.66 -13.77 10.99
N ASN A 86 28.83 -12.51 10.59
CA ASN A 86 29.66 -11.53 11.30
C ASN A 86 29.01 -11.11 12.62
N GLY A 87 29.41 -11.76 13.72
CA GLY A 87 28.86 -11.50 15.06
C GLY A 87 29.18 -10.13 15.66
N THR A 88 30.13 -9.37 15.08
CA THR A 88 30.37 -7.97 15.47
C THR A 88 29.34 -7.04 14.85
N THR A 89 28.95 -7.30 13.59
CA THR A 89 27.93 -6.52 12.88
C THR A 89 26.52 -6.95 13.29
N TYR A 90 26.33 -8.26 13.51
CA TYR A 90 25.06 -8.89 13.84
C TYR A 90 25.17 -9.67 15.17
N PRO A 91 25.27 -8.99 16.32
CA PRO A 91 25.42 -9.65 17.61
C PRO A 91 24.17 -10.45 18.00
N PRO A 92 24.28 -11.48 18.85
CA PRO A 92 23.13 -12.23 19.35
C PRO A 92 22.07 -11.33 19.98
N ASN A 93 20.79 -11.69 19.82
CA ASN A 93 19.64 -10.90 20.24
C ASN A 93 19.51 -9.50 19.60
N SER A 94 20.34 -9.14 18.61
CA SER A 94 20.17 -7.90 17.85
C SER A 94 18.98 -7.99 16.90
N GLU A 95 18.44 -6.81 16.60
CA GLU A 95 17.42 -6.64 15.59
C GLU A 95 18.10 -6.36 14.25
N VAL A 96 17.72 -7.10 13.22
CA VAL A 96 18.27 -6.96 11.87
C VAL A 96 17.16 -6.54 10.93
N ASN A 97 17.44 -5.50 10.15
CA ASN A 97 16.58 -4.97 9.10
C ASN A 97 17.21 -5.30 7.75
N ILE A 98 16.41 -5.86 6.84
CA ILE A 98 16.80 -6.10 5.45
C ILE A 98 16.18 -4.99 4.59
N THR A 99 17.02 -4.32 3.81
CA THR A 99 16.62 -3.20 2.96
C THR A 99 17.12 -3.36 1.54
N ILE A 100 16.45 -2.70 0.61
CA ILE A 100 16.89 -2.56 -0.78
C ILE A 100 16.87 -1.09 -1.19
N LYS A 101 17.85 -0.67 -1.97
CA LYS A 101 18.01 0.69 -2.47
C LYS A 101 18.37 0.67 -3.95
N TYR A 102 17.84 1.63 -4.71
CA TYR A 102 18.29 1.88 -6.08
C TYR A 102 19.77 2.22 -6.10
N ASN A 103 20.50 1.61 -7.03
CA ASN A 103 21.89 1.95 -7.30
C ASN A 103 22.19 1.67 -8.77
N GLU A 104 23.07 2.47 -9.35
CA GLU A 104 23.49 2.33 -10.73
C GLU A 104 25.00 2.58 -10.84
N LYS A 105 25.62 1.98 -11.85
CA LYS A 105 27.04 2.19 -12.16
C LYS A 105 27.29 2.09 -13.64
N LEU A 106 28.27 2.82 -14.13
CA LEU A 106 28.81 2.60 -15.47
C LEU A 106 29.42 1.19 -15.56
N SER A 107 29.19 0.51 -16.67
CA SER A 107 29.54 -0.89 -16.88
C SER A 107 29.88 -1.21 -18.34
N ASP A 108 30.27 -2.46 -18.60
CA ASP A 108 30.62 -2.97 -19.93
C ASP A 108 31.67 -2.11 -20.64
N ARG A 109 32.88 -2.06 -20.06
CA ARG A 109 34.02 -1.34 -20.63
C ARG A 109 34.42 -1.93 -21.97
N GLN A 110 34.50 -1.07 -22.99
CA GLN A 110 35.04 -1.42 -24.29
C GLN A 110 36.55 -1.67 -24.23
N ASP A 111 37.27 -0.92 -23.40
CA ASP A 111 38.72 -1.05 -23.19
C ASP A 111 39.02 -1.10 -21.68
N PRO A 112 39.39 -2.27 -21.13
CA PRO A 112 39.66 -2.41 -19.70
C PRO A 112 40.79 -1.51 -19.20
N GLU A 113 41.74 -1.13 -20.07
CA GLU A 113 42.93 -0.34 -19.70
C GLU A 113 42.69 1.17 -19.76
N LYS A 114 41.56 1.63 -20.33
CA LYS A 114 41.24 3.06 -20.49
C LYS A 114 40.01 3.47 -19.71
N GLU A 115 40.12 4.58 -18.99
CA GLU A 115 39.02 5.22 -18.28
C GLU A 115 37.92 5.71 -19.23
N ASN A 116 36.68 5.76 -18.73
CA ASN A 116 35.51 6.29 -19.42
C ASN A 116 35.22 5.57 -20.77
N THR A 117 35.37 4.25 -20.78
CA THR A 117 35.06 3.40 -21.93
C THR A 117 33.87 2.47 -21.68
N GLU A 118 33.16 2.68 -20.58
CA GLU A 118 31.90 2.03 -20.24
C GLU A 118 30.85 2.30 -21.31
N THR A 119 30.18 1.25 -21.77
CA THR A 119 29.19 1.32 -22.85
C THR A 119 27.76 1.21 -22.34
N ARG A 120 27.58 0.92 -21.04
CA ARG A 120 26.29 0.73 -20.38
C ARG A 120 26.24 1.39 -19.01
N ILE A 121 25.02 1.63 -18.54
CA ILE A 121 24.71 1.88 -17.13
C ILE A 121 23.98 0.61 -16.65
N THR A 122 24.54 -0.06 -15.66
CA THR A 122 23.86 -1.17 -14.98
C THR A 122 23.13 -0.62 -13.77
N GLU A 123 21.80 -0.76 -13.79
CA GLU A 123 20.94 -0.57 -12.61
C GLU A 123 21.01 -1.86 -11.77
N GLU A 124 21.79 -1.83 -10.69
CA GLU A 124 21.99 -2.97 -9.79
C GLU A 124 21.68 -2.52 -8.36
N PRO A 125 20.58 -3.00 -7.77
CA PRO A 125 20.15 -2.53 -6.46
C PRO A 125 21.11 -2.97 -5.36
N SER A 126 21.28 -2.13 -4.33
CA SER A 126 22.00 -2.53 -3.11
C SER A 126 21.02 -3.17 -2.14
N ILE A 127 21.25 -4.44 -1.80
CA ILE A 127 20.51 -5.17 -0.77
C ILE A 127 21.41 -5.31 0.45
N GLU A 128 20.97 -4.77 1.59
CA GLU A 128 21.79 -4.69 2.79
C GLU A 128 21.03 -5.17 4.03
N ALA A 129 21.77 -5.81 4.93
CA ALA A 129 21.34 -6.10 6.28
C ALA A 129 21.97 -5.10 7.25
N THR A 130 21.16 -4.48 8.10
CA THR A 130 21.64 -3.48 9.07
C THR A 130 20.96 -3.67 10.42
N THR A 131 21.70 -3.39 11.51
CA THR A 131 21.15 -3.33 12.86
C THR A 131 20.66 -1.94 13.24
N GLU A 132 20.94 -0.94 12.39
CA GLU A 132 20.40 0.41 12.53
C GLU A 132 18.95 0.46 12.06
N THR A 133 18.19 1.43 12.56
CA THR A 133 16.81 1.65 12.10
C THR A 133 16.84 2.33 10.73
N PRO A 134 16.29 1.71 9.66
CA PRO A 134 16.29 2.33 8.35
C PRO A 134 15.39 3.58 8.31
N PRO A 135 15.73 4.58 7.47
CA PRO A 135 14.85 5.71 7.19
C PRO A 135 13.44 5.29 6.77
N THR A 136 12.46 6.13 7.07
CA THR A 136 11.05 5.92 6.72
C THR A 136 10.57 6.84 5.59
N ASP A 137 11.48 7.62 5.00
CA ASP A 137 11.23 8.59 3.93
C ASP A 137 11.10 7.95 2.53
N GLY A 138 11.26 6.63 2.42
CA GLY A 138 11.16 5.89 1.16
C GLY A 138 12.43 5.92 0.30
N THR A 139 13.53 6.50 0.79
CA THR A 139 14.84 6.44 0.10
C THR A 139 15.46 5.04 0.12
N VAL A 140 15.07 4.23 1.10
CA VAL A 140 15.36 2.79 1.18
C VAL A 140 14.06 2.03 1.41
N ILE A 141 13.91 0.87 0.78
CA ILE A 141 12.71 0.06 0.90
C ILE A 141 12.95 -1.08 1.88
N ARG A 142 12.08 -1.16 2.88
CA ARG A 142 12.13 -2.12 3.97
C ARG A 142 11.54 -3.46 3.54
N LEU A 143 12.37 -4.49 3.52
CA LEU A 143 12.01 -5.83 3.06
C LEU A 143 11.67 -6.79 4.19
N ALA A 144 12.41 -6.73 5.30
CA ALA A 144 12.13 -7.58 6.45
C ALA A 144 12.76 -7.01 7.73
N LYS A 145 12.24 -7.46 8.86
CA LYS A 145 12.75 -7.16 10.18
C LYS A 145 12.58 -8.37 11.07
N PHE A 146 13.65 -8.80 11.73
CA PHE A 146 13.61 -9.91 12.68
C PHE A 146 14.70 -9.78 13.74
N LYS A 147 14.49 -10.43 14.87
CA LYS A 147 15.46 -10.48 15.97
C LYS A 147 16.23 -11.79 15.91
N LEU A 148 17.56 -11.73 15.97
CA LEU A 148 18.41 -12.91 16.06
C LEU A 148 18.22 -13.61 17.40
N ASP A 149 18.45 -14.93 17.44
CA ASP A 149 18.40 -15.70 18.68
C ASP A 149 19.64 -15.48 19.57
N GLN A 150 19.69 -16.20 20.69
CA GLN A 150 20.77 -16.15 21.69
C GLN A 150 22.14 -16.57 21.14
N ASN A 151 22.16 -17.30 20.02
CA ASN A 151 23.34 -17.79 19.32
C ASN A 151 23.67 -16.94 18.07
N GLY A 152 22.89 -15.89 17.82
CA GLY A 152 22.99 -15.05 16.62
C GLY A 152 22.43 -15.70 15.36
N ASN A 153 21.48 -16.64 15.50
CA ASN A 153 20.83 -17.26 14.36
C ASN A 153 19.56 -16.52 13.96
N VAL A 154 19.24 -16.58 12.67
CA VAL A 154 17.97 -16.17 12.08
C VAL A 154 16.85 -17.02 12.69
N PRO A 155 15.74 -16.43 13.15
CA PRO A 155 14.65 -17.16 13.79
C PRO A 155 13.89 -18.07 12.81
N GLY A 156 13.14 -19.04 13.35
CA GLY A 156 12.29 -19.94 12.55
C GLY A 156 13.03 -21.07 11.84
N ILE A 157 12.29 -21.85 11.04
CA ILE A 157 12.81 -22.96 10.24
C ILE A 157 13.37 -22.46 8.90
N VAL A 158 14.19 -23.28 8.23
CA VAL A 158 14.60 -22.99 6.84
C VAL A 158 13.35 -22.88 5.97
N GLY A 159 13.29 -21.84 5.14
CA GLY A 159 12.11 -21.48 4.33
C GLY A 159 11.12 -20.55 5.03
N ALA A 160 11.27 -20.26 6.33
CA ALA A 160 10.45 -19.27 7.02
C ALA A 160 10.58 -17.90 6.34
N GLN A 161 9.44 -17.30 6.02
CA GLN A 161 9.35 -15.98 5.42
C GLN A 161 9.19 -14.90 6.49
N PHE A 162 9.86 -13.76 6.30
CA PHE A 162 9.78 -12.62 7.20
C PHE A 162 8.95 -11.51 6.55
N ASP A 163 7.63 -11.56 6.76
CA ASP A 163 6.68 -10.59 6.17
C ASP A 163 5.91 -9.74 7.19
N GLY A 164 5.93 -10.11 8.48
CA GLY A 164 5.02 -9.71 9.56
C GLY A 164 4.86 -8.22 9.89
N GLY A 165 4.41 -7.41 8.92
CA GLY A 165 4.03 -6.00 9.09
C GLY A 165 5.15 -4.99 8.88
N PHE A 166 6.38 -5.43 8.56
CA PHE A 166 7.49 -4.52 8.25
C PHE A 166 7.68 -4.26 6.77
N ARG A 167 7.12 -5.13 5.91
CA ARG A 167 7.19 -4.97 4.45
C ARG A 167 6.46 -3.72 4.03
N GLN A 168 7.19 -2.78 3.46
CA GLN A 168 6.61 -1.55 2.92
C GLN A 168 6.10 -1.84 1.52
N GLY A 169 4.81 -2.15 1.37
CA GLY A 169 4.18 -2.34 0.06
C GLY A 169 4.01 -1.02 -0.69
N VAL A 170 4.08 -1.07 -2.02
CA VAL A 170 3.70 0.06 -2.87
C VAL A 170 2.21 0.34 -2.70
N GLY A 171 1.85 1.61 -2.69
CA GLY A 171 0.46 2.08 -2.66
C GLY A 171 0.18 3.00 -3.83
N SER A 172 -1.08 3.37 -4.03
CA SER A 172 -1.47 4.39 -5.01
C SER A 172 -1.72 5.73 -4.31
N VAL A 173 -1.19 6.80 -4.88
CA VAL A 173 -1.52 8.17 -4.48
C VAL A 173 -2.83 8.54 -5.17
N LEU A 174 -3.87 8.70 -4.36
CA LEU A 174 -5.19 9.06 -4.86
C LEU A 174 -5.23 10.55 -5.20
N ALA A 175 -5.61 10.86 -6.44
CA ALA A 175 -5.84 12.24 -6.87
C ALA A 175 -6.91 12.93 -6.01
N ASP A 176 -6.93 14.27 -5.98
CA ASP A 176 -7.89 15.04 -5.19
C ASP A 176 -9.34 14.66 -5.48
N ASN A 177 -9.66 14.38 -6.74
CA ASN A 177 -11.00 13.97 -7.17
C ASN A 177 -11.30 12.47 -7.00
N ALA A 178 -10.37 11.66 -6.51
CA ALA A 178 -10.64 10.26 -6.18
C ALA A 178 -11.46 10.16 -4.89
N VAL A 179 -12.50 9.33 -4.88
CA VAL A 179 -13.31 9.06 -3.69
C VAL A 179 -12.70 7.89 -2.93
N SER A 180 -12.07 8.16 -1.79
CA SER A 180 -11.62 7.13 -0.85
C SER A 180 -12.64 6.97 0.29
N ILE A 181 -12.61 5.83 0.96
CA ILE A 181 -13.39 5.60 2.19
C ILE A 181 -13.10 6.66 3.27
N SER A 182 -11.88 7.23 3.29
CA SER A 182 -11.48 8.32 4.19
C SER A 182 -12.00 9.70 3.76
N LYS A 183 -12.29 9.90 2.47
CA LYS A 183 -12.90 11.13 1.94
C LYS A 183 -14.43 11.13 2.01
N LEU A 184 -15.05 9.96 2.22
CA LEU A 184 -16.48 9.89 2.54
C LEU A 184 -16.72 10.58 3.88
N LYS A 185 -17.50 11.67 3.88
CA LYS A 185 -17.97 12.29 5.12
C LYS A 185 -19.00 11.35 5.76
N LYS A 186 -18.56 10.55 6.73
CA LYS A 186 -19.44 9.64 7.48
C LYS A 186 -19.82 10.28 8.79
N GLU A 187 -21.10 10.39 9.03
CA GLU A 187 -21.65 10.83 10.31
C GLU A 187 -22.31 9.63 10.98
N LEU A 188 -21.85 9.25 12.18
CA LEU A 188 -22.56 8.28 13.00
C LEU A 188 -23.87 8.93 13.45
N ARG A 189 -25.00 8.38 12.99
CA ARG A 189 -26.33 8.91 13.30
C ARG A 189 -26.94 8.20 14.49
N ILE A 190 -26.79 6.87 14.55
CA ILE A 190 -27.44 6.02 15.54
C ILE A 190 -26.48 4.90 15.95
N ASP A 191 -26.42 4.62 17.25
CA ASP A 191 -25.67 3.53 17.89
C ASP A 191 -26.50 3.02 19.07
N GLU A 192 -27.34 2.04 18.80
CA GLU A 192 -28.40 1.59 19.72
C GLU A 192 -28.55 0.07 19.66
N SER A 193 -29.35 -0.47 20.58
CA SER A 193 -29.85 -1.84 20.52
C SER A 193 -31.36 -1.87 20.68
N THR A 194 -31.99 -2.93 20.15
CA THR A 194 -33.43 -3.17 20.28
C THR A 194 -33.72 -4.66 20.45
N THR A 195 -34.79 -4.96 21.17
CA THR A 195 -35.27 -6.33 21.40
C THR A 195 -36.52 -6.59 20.58
N LEU A 196 -36.47 -7.60 19.70
CA LEU A 196 -37.59 -7.96 18.83
C LEU A 196 -38.11 -9.35 19.14
N GLY A 197 -39.42 -9.44 19.38
CA GLY A 197 -40.14 -10.71 19.42
C GLY A 197 -40.26 -11.35 18.03
N PRO A 198 -40.79 -12.58 17.96
CA PRO A 198 -40.96 -13.31 16.70
C PRO A 198 -41.78 -12.53 15.67
N GLY A 199 -41.22 -12.31 14.47
CA GLY A 199 -41.88 -11.57 13.39
C GLY A 199 -42.08 -10.07 13.64
N ALA A 200 -41.65 -9.54 14.79
CA ALA A 200 -41.77 -8.13 15.12
C ALA A 200 -40.84 -7.26 14.27
N THR A 201 -41.22 -6.00 14.13
CA THR A 201 -40.47 -4.98 13.39
C THR A 201 -40.10 -3.81 14.28
N HIS A 202 -38.96 -3.19 14.02
CA HIS A 202 -38.52 -1.95 14.65
C HIS A 202 -38.09 -0.94 13.62
N ASN A 203 -38.74 0.22 13.62
CA ASN A 203 -38.53 1.28 12.65
C ASN A 203 -37.64 2.35 13.26
N VAL A 204 -36.60 2.73 12.53
CA VAL A 204 -35.64 3.72 12.94
C VAL A 204 -35.60 4.83 11.89
N LEU A 205 -35.93 6.07 12.28
CA LEU A 205 -35.70 7.23 11.43
C LEU A 205 -34.19 7.50 11.38
N ALA A 206 -33.52 7.01 10.34
CA ALA A 206 -32.07 7.04 10.22
C ALA A 206 -31.53 8.40 9.72
N PHE A 207 -32.28 9.06 8.83
CA PHE A 207 -31.89 10.36 8.30
C PHE A 207 -33.12 11.16 7.87
N GLU A 208 -33.05 12.48 7.99
CA GLU A 208 -34.08 13.40 7.52
C GLU A 208 -33.43 14.65 6.92
N THR A 209 -33.94 15.09 5.78
CA THR A 209 -33.45 16.29 5.08
C THR A 209 -34.60 17.05 4.46
N SER A 210 -34.40 18.35 4.20
CA SER A 210 -35.41 19.17 3.53
C SER A 210 -35.62 18.69 2.09
N ARG A 211 -36.87 18.61 1.65
CA ARG A 211 -37.22 18.23 0.26
C ARG A 211 -36.79 19.29 -0.76
N ASP A 212 -36.65 20.55 -0.36
CA ASP A 212 -36.30 21.65 -1.27
C ASP A 212 -34.80 21.64 -1.65
N LYS A 213 -33.96 21.04 -0.79
CA LYS A 213 -32.54 20.77 -1.03
C LYS A 213 -32.16 19.45 -0.33
N PRO A 214 -32.56 18.29 -0.86
CA PRO A 214 -32.30 17.02 -0.20
C PRO A 214 -30.79 16.78 -0.20
N ASN A 215 -30.21 16.60 0.97
CA ASN A 215 -28.85 16.10 1.08
C ASN A 215 -28.84 14.64 0.63
N SER A 216 -28.01 14.30 -0.36
CA SER A 216 -27.77 12.93 -0.81
C SER A 216 -27.03 12.14 0.26
N ALA A 217 -27.77 11.68 1.28
CA ALA A 217 -27.22 10.80 2.30
C ALA A 217 -27.44 9.34 1.90
N PHE A 218 -26.36 8.58 1.77
CA PHE A 218 -26.40 7.12 1.70
C PHE A 218 -26.27 6.54 3.10
N LEU A 219 -27.09 5.55 3.44
CA LEU A 219 -27.01 4.89 4.75
C LEU A 219 -26.11 3.66 4.69
N LEU A 220 -25.19 3.56 5.65
CA LEU A 220 -24.44 2.34 5.94
C LEU A 220 -24.95 1.77 7.26
N VAL A 221 -25.57 0.60 7.21
CA VAL A 221 -26.11 -0.09 8.39
C VAL A 221 -25.17 -1.23 8.76
N TYR A 222 -24.62 -1.18 9.97
CA TYR A 222 -23.92 -2.30 10.59
C TYR A 222 -24.79 -2.82 11.73
N ALA A 223 -25.32 -4.03 11.61
CA ALA A 223 -26.18 -4.62 12.62
C ALA A 223 -25.82 -6.08 12.85
N TYR A 224 -25.87 -6.53 14.10
CA TYR A 224 -25.66 -7.91 14.49
C TYR A 224 -26.55 -8.25 15.70
N SER A 225 -26.78 -9.55 15.93
CA SER A 225 -27.49 -10.01 17.12
C SER A 225 -26.51 -10.64 18.10
N ILE A 226 -26.71 -10.39 19.39
CA ILE A 226 -25.99 -11.10 20.46
C ILE A 226 -26.73 -12.37 20.93
N THR A 227 -27.97 -12.54 20.48
CA THR A 227 -28.75 -13.77 20.72
C THR A 227 -28.31 -14.87 19.76
N ASP A 228 -27.98 -16.05 20.29
CA ASP A 228 -27.57 -17.22 19.51
C ASP A 228 -28.70 -17.72 18.60
N GLY A 229 -28.35 -18.18 17.39
CA GLY A 229 -29.31 -18.63 16.38
C GLY A 229 -30.25 -17.55 15.83
N ALA A 230 -30.00 -16.27 16.14
CA ALA A 230 -30.81 -15.16 15.66
C ALA A 230 -30.68 -14.95 14.15
N ARG A 231 -31.80 -14.62 13.52
CA ARG A 231 -31.87 -14.25 12.11
C ARG A 231 -32.85 -13.11 11.98
N PHE A 232 -32.39 -12.04 11.33
CA PHE A 232 -33.17 -10.85 11.07
C PHE A 232 -32.74 -10.28 9.73
N ARG A 233 -33.55 -9.38 9.20
CA ARG A 233 -33.20 -8.56 8.05
C ARG A 233 -33.54 -7.10 8.34
N TRP A 234 -33.02 -6.20 7.54
CA TRP A 234 -33.52 -4.83 7.49
C TRP A 234 -33.85 -4.42 6.07
N GLU A 235 -34.74 -3.45 5.96
CA GLU A 235 -35.07 -2.76 4.71
C GLU A 235 -34.91 -1.26 4.92
N GLN A 236 -34.60 -0.54 3.84
CA GLN A 236 -34.53 0.92 3.84
C GLN A 236 -35.68 1.45 2.98
N ALA A 237 -36.45 2.37 3.55
CA ALA A 237 -37.53 3.05 2.88
C ALA A 237 -37.29 4.56 2.87
N TYR A 238 -37.75 5.23 1.80
CA TYR A 238 -37.80 6.68 1.70
C TYR A 238 -39.26 7.11 1.85
N GLU A 239 -39.52 8.04 2.77
CA GLU A 239 -40.83 8.62 3.02
C GLU A 239 -40.74 10.15 2.88
N THR A 240 -41.79 10.79 2.36
CA THR A 240 -41.89 12.25 2.38
C THR A 240 -42.98 12.69 3.36
N GLN A 241 -42.64 13.55 4.32
CA GLN A 241 -43.58 14.06 5.31
C GLN A 241 -43.23 15.50 5.68
N GLY A 242 -44.21 16.40 5.74
CA GLY A 242 -44.02 17.76 6.27
C GLY A 242 -43.00 18.63 5.52
N GLY A 243 -42.71 18.34 4.25
CA GLY A 243 -41.67 19.04 3.48
C GLY A 243 -40.27 18.46 3.63
N SER A 244 -40.12 17.33 4.33
CA SER A 244 -38.87 16.58 4.45
C SER A 244 -38.88 15.29 3.64
N VAL A 245 -37.69 14.81 3.29
CA VAL A 245 -37.41 13.44 2.87
C VAL A 245 -36.80 12.70 4.06
N ARG A 246 -37.43 11.60 4.47
CA ARG A 246 -37.07 10.76 5.61
C ARG A 246 -36.58 9.42 5.10
N GLN A 247 -35.47 8.95 5.63
CA GLN A 247 -34.94 7.61 5.37
C GLN A 247 -35.13 6.76 6.62
N ILE A 248 -35.89 5.67 6.48
CA ILE A 248 -36.27 4.80 7.58
C ILE A 248 -35.60 3.45 7.37
N VAL A 249 -34.94 2.95 8.41
CA VAL A 249 -34.41 1.59 8.47
C VAL A 249 -35.35 0.76 9.34
N THR A 250 -35.92 -0.28 8.76
CA THR A 250 -36.85 -1.18 9.44
C THR A 250 -36.19 -2.54 9.63
N PHE A 251 -35.91 -2.90 10.88
CA PHE A 251 -35.47 -4.24 11.26
C PHE A 251 -36.66 -5.16 11.41
N ARG A 252 -36.53 -6.41 10.97
CA ARG A 252 -37.55 -7.46 11.12
C ARG A 252 -36.92 -8.75 11.60
N SER A 253 -37.45 -9.30 12.70
CA SER A 253 -37.08 -10.64 13.17
C SER A 253 -37.60 -11.70 12.20
N GLU A 254 -36.73 -12.63 11.79
CA GLU A 254 -37.07 -13.80 10.99
C GLU A 254 -37.06 -15.10 11.83
N THR A 255 -36.77 -14.99 13.13
CA THR A 255 -36.73 -16.14 14.05
C THR A 255 -37.99 -16.29 14.89
N GLY A 256 -38.25 -17.52 15.31
CA GLY A 256 -39.33 -17.86 16.24
C GLY A 256 -39.06 -17.52 17.71
N GLN A 257 -37.95 -16.87 18.02
CA GLN A 257 -37.54 -16.45 19.36
C GLN A 257 -37.33 -14.94 19.44
N THR A 258 -37.35 -14.41 20.66
CA THR A 258 -36.94 -13.02 20.93
C THR A 258 -35.45 -12.88 20.70
N ILE A 259 -35.05 -11.83 19.98
CA ILE A 259 -33.65 -11.53 19.64
C ILE A 259 -33.29 -10.10 20.05
N GLU A 260 -32.05 -9.88 20.42
CA GLU A 260 -31.47 -8.56 20.66
C GLU A 260 -30.53 -8.18 19.52
N ILE A 261 -30.85 -7.08 18.83
CA ILE A 261 -30.08 -6.55 17.71
C ILE A 261 -29.34 -5.30 18.17
N VAL A 262 -28.02 -5.28 18.02
CA VAL A 262 -27.17 -4.10 18.18
C VAL A 262 -26.88 -3.53 16.79
N TYR A 263 -27.09 -2.23 16.59
CA TYR A 263 -26.94 -1.61 15.28
C TYR A 263 -26.31 -0.22 15.34
N LYS A 264 -25.49 0.08 14.32
CA LYS A 264 -24.93 1.39 14.01
C LYS A 264 -25.39 1.82 12.63
N ILE A 265 -25.87 3.05 12.50
CA ILE A 265 -26.27 3.64 11.23
C ILE A 265 -25.42 4.88 10.97
N TYR A 266 -24.68 4.86 9.87
CA TYR A 266 -23.89 5.99 9.39
C TYR A 266 -24.60 6.64 8.20
N ALA A 267 -24.64 7.97 8.17
CA ALA A 267 -24.98 8.73 6.97
C ALA A 267 -23.69 9.12 6.25
N VAL A 268 -23.55 8.69 5.00
CA VAL A 268 -22.50 9.11 4.07
C VAL A 268 -23.06 10.26 3.26
N LEU A 269 -22.57 11.47 3.53
CA LEU A 269 -23.05 12.68 2.86
C LEU A 269 -22.18 12.93 1.63
N GLU A 270 -22.81 13.23 0.50
CA GLU A 270 -22.11 13.91 -0.60
C GLU A 270 -21.65 15.29 -0.09
N ASN A 271 -20.37 15.61 -0.32
CA ASN A 271 -19.81 16.92 -0.01
C ASN A 271 -20.20 17.94 -1.08
#